data_AF-A0A935P6R9-F1
#
_entry.id   AF-A0A935P6R9-F1
#
_cell.length_a   1.000
_cell.length_b   1.000
_cell.length_c   1.000
_cell.angle_alpha   90.00
_cell.angle_beta   90.00
_cell.angle_gamma   90.00
#
_symmetry.space_group_name_H-M   'P 1'
#
loop_
_entity.id
_entity.type
_entity.pdbx_description
1 polymer ?
#
loop_
_entity_poly.entity_id
_entity_poly.type
_entity_poly.pdbx_seq_one_letter_code
_entity_poly.pdbx_strand_id
1 'polypeptide(L)'
;MKAGRALAAELVSASRLLHERGWVANHDGNVTAKDGARILATPTATSKRQVTEASLVQLDASGQVVAGTGRVFGEIGLHLTVYERRPDVAAVVHAHPPMATAIASSRGGAGALTRPFLPEAVVSLGPILPRVALALPGDPARAALAPWCEWVDAVLLANHGVMAWGASVEQALLRLELVEHLARIAVAAAPLGGVEPLPEELIRALMPARAKAGLGRAADRAVETVERWLGSSGSAASSGSAASSASAASAVRPVVACAPAPHSQTPVAEPRRSAAAAPDLAAVVREEIVRALREGEPRS
;
A
#
# COMPACT_ATOMS: atom_id res chain seq x y z
N MET A 1 -18.51 -19.74 -19.32
CA MET A 1 -17.11 -20.17 -19.51
C MET A 1 -16.20 -19.14 -20.20
N LYS A 2 -16.68 -18.23 -21.08
CA LYS A 2 -15.81 -17.19 -21.70
C LYS A 2 -15.34 -16.08 -20.74
N ALA A 3 -16.17 -15.65 -19.79
CA ALA A 3 -15.81 -14.58 -18.84
C ALA A 3 -14.67 -14.95 -17.88
N GLY A 4 -14.69 -16.16 -17.30
CA GLY A 4 -13.63 -16.61 -16.36
C GLY A 4 -12.25 -16.78 -17.02
N ARG A 5 -12.20 -17.11 -18.32
CA ARG A 5 -10.93 -17.24 -19.06
C ARG A 5 -10.27 -15.88 -19.31
N ALA A 6 -11.07 -14.82 -19.50
CA ALA A 6 -10.57 -13.45 -19.62
C ALA A 6 -10.01 -12.94 -18.28
N LEU A 7 -10.72 -13.17 -17.17
CA LEU A 7 -10.29 -12.75 -15.85
C LEU A 7 -9.00 -13.45 -15.38
N ALA A 8 -8.84 -14.75 -15.65
CA ALA A 8 -7.61 -15.47 -15.34
C ALA A 8 -6.40 -14.85 -16.04
N ALA A 9 -6.54 -14.52 -17.32
CA ALA A 9 -5.49 -13.86 -18.09
C ALA A 9 -5.17 -12.46 -17.53
N GLU A 10 -6.17 -11.69 -17.09
CA GLU A 10 -5.98 -10.40 -16.41
C GLU A 10 -5.15 -10.54 -15.13
N LEU A 11 -5.44 -11.52 -14.27
CA LEU A 11 -4.67 -11.76 -13.03
C LEU A 11 -3.22 -12.16 -13.32
N VAL A 12 -3.00 -12.96 -14.36
CA VAL A 12 -1.65 -13.35 -14.81
C VAL A 12 -0.91 -12.13 -15.33
N SER A 13 -1.54 -11.30 -16.17
CA SER A 13 -0.96 -10.07 -16.69
C SER A 13 -0.62 -9.10 -15.57
N ALA A 14 -1.52 -8.91 -14.61
CA ALA A 14 -1.30 -8.11 -13.41
C ALA A 14 -0.08 -8.60 -12.62
N SER A 15 0.01 -9.90 -12.38
CA SER A 15 1.12 -10.52 -11.65
C SER A 15 2.46 -10.28 -12.36
N ARG A 16 2.50 -10.39 -13.69
CA ARG A 16 3.70 -10.11 -14.48
C ARG A 16 4.08 -8.64 -14.41
N LEU A 17 3.13 -7.73 -14.57
CA LEU A 17 3.37 -6.28 -14.50
C LEU A 17 3.95 -5.87 -13.15
N LEU A 18 3.41 -6.40 -12.04
CA LEU A 18 3.96 -6.15 -10.70
C LEU A 18 5.43 -6.56 -10.60
N HIS A 19 5.78 -7.71 -11.16
CA HIS A 19 7.16 -8.19 -11.19
C HIS A 19 8.07 -7.34 -12.08
N GLU A 20 7.64 -7.05 -13.31
CA GLU A 20 8.39 -6.24 -14.29
C GLU A 20 8.67 -4.83 -13.77
N ARG A 21 7.75 -4.26 -13.00
CA ARG A 21 7.91 -2.96 -12.33
C ARG A 21 8.79 -3.02 -11.08
N GLY A 22 9.20 -4.20 -10.63
CA GLY A 22 9.96 -4.39 -9.40
C GLY A 22 9.18 -4.06 -8.13
N TRP A 23 7.85 -4.19 -8.15
CA TRP A 23 6.98 -3.90 -6.99
C TRP A 23 6.73 -5.12 -6.12
N VAL A 24 7.33 -6.24 -6.47
CA VAL A 24 7.27 -7.50 -5.72
C VAL A 24 8.65 -8.15 -5.75
N ALA A 25 9.02 -8.79 -4.66
CA ALA A 25 10.24 -9.56 -4.51
C ALA A 25 9.92 -10.97 -3.98
N ASN A 26 10.78 -11.94 -4.28
CA ASN A 26 10.57 -13.33 -3.85
C ASN A 26 9.21 -13.88 -4.34
N HIS A 27 8.28 -14.16 -3.41
CA HIS A 27 6.92 -14.64 -3.66
C HIS A 27 5.86 -13.74 -3.00
N ASP A 28 6.22 -12.50 -2.70
CA ASP A 28 5.31 -11.51 -2.14
C ASP A 28 4.32 -10.96 -3.18
N GLY A 29 3.45 -10.05 -2.70
CA GLY A 29 2.35 -9.51 -3.46
C GLY A 29 1.25 -10.53 -3.73
N ASN A 30 0.02 -10.05 -3.87
CA ASN A 30 -1.11 -10.92 -4.14
C ASN A 30 -2.20 -10.15 -4.88
N VAL A 31 -2.87 -10.87 -5.78
CA VAL A 31 -3.97 -10.34 -6.58
C VAL A 31 -5.16 -11.27 -6.42
N THR A 32 -6.32 -10.69 -6.15
CA THR A 32 -7.60 -11.41 -6.18
C THR A 32 -8.62 -10.65 -7.01
N ALA A 33 -9.59 -11.37 -7.57
CA ALA A 33 -10.75 -10.78 -8.21
C ALA A 33 -12.00 -11.66 -8.06
N LYS A 34 -13.18 -11.03 -7.99
CA LYS A 34 -14.48 -11.71 -7.99
C LYS A 34 -14.76 -12.34 -9.35
N ASP A 35 -15.10 -13.62 -9.35
CA ASP A 35 -15.58 -14.39 -10.50
C ASP A 35 -16.99 -14.91 -10.18
N GLY A 36 -17.99 -14.04 -10.38
CA GLY A 36 -19.35 -14.29 -9.92
C GLY A 36 -19.44 -14.40 -8.40
N ALA A 37 -19.88 -15.56 -7.90
CA ALA A 37 -19.95 -15.86 -6.47
C ALA A 37 -18.64 -16.41 -5.87
N ARG A 38 -17.60 -16.57 -6.70
CA ARG A 38 -16.28 -17.07 -6.32
C ARG A 38 -15.26 -15.95 -6.36
N ILE A 39 -14.07 -16.23 -5.83
CA ILE A 39 -12.92 -15.33 -5.90
C ILE A 39 -11.76 -16.09 -6.55
N LEU A 40 -11.18 -15.53 -7.59
CA LEU A 40 -9.94 -16.03 -8.19
C LEU A 40 -8.76 -15.35 -7.50
N ALA A 41 -7.71 -16.10 -7.17
CA ALA A 41 -6.57 -15.60 -6.43
C ALA A 41 -5.25 -16.15 -6.97
N THR A 42 -4.18 -15.34 -6.88
CA THR A 42 -2.82 -15.85 -7.11
C THR A 42 -2.44 -16.87 -6.04
N PRO A 43 -1.70 -17.94 -6.38
CA PRO A 43 -1.26 -18.92 -5.40
C PRO A 43 -0.20 -18.34 -4.45
N THR A 44 -0.13 -18.89 -3.23
CA THR A 44 0.95 -18.62 -2.28
C THR A 44 2.28 -19.19 -2.76
N ALA A 45 3.39 -18.72 -2.18
CA ALA A 45 4.76 -19.23 -2.42
C ALA A 45 5.17 -19.32 -3.90
N THR A 46 4.53 -18.53 -4.76
CA THR A 46 4.80 -18.50 -6.20
C THR A 46 5.22 -17.09 -6.59
N SER A 47 6.39 -16.96 -7.23
CA SER A 47 6.82 -15.67 -7.74
C SER A 47 5.81 -15.14 -8.76
N LYS A 48 5.45 -13.86 -8.69
CA LYS A 48 4.42 -13.28 -9.56
C LYS A 48 4.75 -13.42 -11.06
N ARG A 49 6.04 -13.51 -11.42
CA ARG A 49 6.50 -13.80 -12.80
C ARG A 49 6.13 -15.21 -13.31
N GLN A 50 5.96 -16.16 -12.39
CA GLN A 50 5.68 -17.57 -12.69
C GLN A 50 4.19 -17.92 -12.55
N VAL A 51 3.33 -16.95 -12.20
CA VAL A 51 1.89 -17.18 -12.13
C VAL A 51 1.38 -17.48 -13.55
N THR A 52 0.62 -18.56 -13.65
CA THR A 52 -0.07 -19.01 -14.86
C THR A 52 -1.56 -19.16 -14.58
N GLU A 53 -2.41 -19.15 -15.61
CA GLU A 53 -3.86 -19.35 -15.44
C GLU A 53 -4.17 -20.66 -14.69
N ALA A 54 -3.45 -21.73 -15.00
CA ALA A 54 -3.62 -23.04 -14.35
C ALA A 54 -3.17 -23.07 -12.88
N SER A 55 -2.32 -22.13 -12.46
CA SER A 55 -1.85 -22.02 -11.08
C SER A 55 -2.76 -21.19 -10.17
N LEU A 56 -3.71 -20.45 -10.74
CA LEU A 56 -4.67 -19.66 -9.96
C LEU A 56 -5.55 -20.59 -9.12
N VAL A 57 -5.93 -20.11 -7.94
CA VAL A 57 -6.81 -20.82 -7.02
C VAL A 57 -8.16 -20.13 -6.97
N GLN A 58 -9.24 -20.90 -6.94
CA GLN A 58 -10.60 -20.40 -6.79
C GLN A 58 -11.06 -20.62 -5.36
N LEU A 59 -11.62 -19.57 -4.77
CA LEU A 59 -12.09 -19.52 -3.40
C LEU A 59 -13.60 -19.31 -3.37
N ASP A 60 -14.25 -19.77 -2.31
CA ASP A 60 -15.57 -19.28 -1.95
C ASP A 60 -15.51 -17.91 -1.25
N ALA A 61 -16.68 -17.36 -0.89
CA ALA A 61 -16.79 -16.07 -0.22
C ALA A 61 -16.14 -16.02 1.18
N SER A 62 -15.88 -17.18 1.81
CA SER A 62 -15.18 -17.29 3.09
C SER A 62 -13.66 -17.42 2.94
N GLY A 63 -13.15 -17.49 1.70
CA GLY A 63 -11.73 -17.66 1.40
C GLY A 63 -11.25 -19.11 1.35
N GLN A 64 -12.17 -20.08 1.45
CA GLN A 64 -11.82 -21.49 1.38
C GLN A 64 -11.58 -21.90 -0.07
N VAL A 65 -10.49 -22.63 -0.31
CA VAL A 65 -10.14 -23.13 -1.65
C VAL A 65 -11.17 -24.16 -2.10
N VAL A 66 -11.84 -23.90 -3.22
CA VAL A 66 -12.85 -24.79 -3.83
C VAL A 66 -12.40 -25.39 -5.15
N ALA A 67 -11.41 -24.79 -5.83
CA ALA A 67 -10.76 -25.35 -7.01
C ALA A 67 -9.33 -24.82 -7.18
N GLY A 68 -8.53 -25.55 -7.97
CA GLY A 68 -7.10 -25.31 -8.16
C GLY A 68 -6.24 -26.25 -7.30
N THR A 69 -4.96 -26.36 -7.63
CA THR A 69 -4.01 -27.30 -6.98
C THR A 69 -3.10 -26.61 -5.96
N GLY A 70 -3.13 -25.28 -5.89
CA GLY A 70 -2.32 -24.47 -4.97
C GLY A 70 -3.00 -24.20 -3.63
N ARG A 71 -2.28 -23.47 -2.77
CA ARG A 71 -2.84 -22.88 -1.54
C ARG A 71 -2.99 -21.38 -1.71
N VAL A 72 -3.98 -20.80 -1.03
CA VAL A 72 -4.11 -19.35 -0.91
C VAL A 72 -3.04 -18.76 0.01
N PHE A 73 -2.70 -17.49 -0.16
CA PHE A 73 -1.76 -16.75 0.67
C PHE A 73 -2.36 -16.40 2.04
N GLY A 74 -1.50 -16.22 3.05
CA GLY A 74 -1.93 -16.02 4.45
C GLY A 74 -2.68 -14.71 4.72
N GLU A 75 -2.62 -13.77 3.78
CA GLU A 75 -3.24 -12.43 3.89
C GLU A 75 -4.63 -12.36 3.27
N ILE A 76 -5.19 -13.49 2.84
CA ILE A 76 -6.50 -13.52 2.17
C ILE A 76 -7.60 -12.84 2.99
N GLY A 77 -7.53 -12.89 4.31
CA GLY A 77 -8.46 -12.20 5.21
C GLY A 77 -8.53 -10.68 4.98
N LEU A 78 -7.44 -10.04 4.55
CA LEU A 78 -7.44 -8.61 4.22
C LEU A 78 -8.23 -8.33 2.94
N HIS A 79 -8.05 -9.17 1.90
CA HIS A 79 -8.80 -9.05 0.65
C HIS A 79 -10.30 -9.29 0.89
N LEU A 80 -10.65 -10.30 1.69
CA LEU A 80 -12.04 -10.58 2.06
C LEU A 80 -12.66 -9.42 2.83
N THR A 81 -11.92 -8.82 3.76
CA THR A 81 -12.38 -7.64 4.51
C THR A 81 -12.74 -6.49 3.57
N VAL A 82 -11.95 -6.26 2.51
CA VAL A 82 -12.31 -5.28 1.47
C VAL A 82 -13.60 -5.67 0.76
N TYR A 83 -13.73 -6.91 0.28
CA TYR A 83 -14.93 -7.35 -0.44
C TYR A 83 -16.21 -7.32 0.41
N GLU A 84 -16.09 -7.63 1.71
CA GLU A 84 -17.17 -7.57 2.71
C GLU A 84 -17.64 -6.12 2.92
N ARG A 85 -16.69 -5.18 3.04
CA ARG A 85 -16.98 -3.76 3.29
C ARG A 85 -17.35 -2.99 2.03
N ARG A 86 -16.93 -3.47 0.86
CA ARG A 86 -17.07 -2.79 -0.43
C ARG A 86 -17.66 -3.73 -1.49
N PRO A 87 -19.00 -3.86 -1.56
CA PRO A 87 -19.66 -4.66 -2.57
C PRO A 87 -19.34 -4.22 -4.01
N ASP A 88 -19.03 -2.94 -4.22
CA ASP A 88 -18.64 -2.34 -5.51
C ASP A 88 -17.23 -2.77 -5.98
N VAL A 89 -16.41 -3.30 -5.10
CA VAL A 89 -15.05 -3.77 -5.42
C VAL A 89 -15.12 -5.18 -6.03
N ALA A 90 -14.42 -5.35 -7.15
CA ALA A 90 -14.28 -6.61 -7.87
C ALA A 90 -12.84 -7.13 -7.91
N ALA A 91 -11.83 -6.33 -7.57
CA ALA A 91 -10.45 -6.78 -7.48
C ALA A 91 -9.67 -6.06 -6.38
N VAL A 92 -8.70 -6.76 -5.79
CA VAL A 92 -7.79 -6.25 -4.78
C VAL A 92 -6.36 -6.67 -5.14
N VAL A 93 -5.45 -5.71 -5.11
CA VAL A 93 -4.02 -5.89 -5.37
C VAL A 93 -3.25 -5.43 -4.15
N HIS A 94 -2.34 -6.27 -3.68
CA HIS A 94 -1.33 -5.93 -2.69
C HIS A 94 0.06 -6.15 -3.28
N ALA A 95 0.96 -5.22 -3.03
CA ALA A 95 2.35 -5.28 -3.48
C ALA A 95 3.24 -4.38 -2.61
N HIS A 96 4.53 -4.39 -2.91
CA HIS A 96 5.58 -3.61 -2.26
C HIS A 96 6.30 -2.64 -3.23
N PRO A 97 5.61 -1.67 -3.86
CA PRO A 97 6.29 -0.65 -4.65
C PRO A 97 7.35 0.09 -3.80
N PRO A 98 8.60 0.22 -4.26
CA PRO A 98 9.71 0.61 -3.39
C PRO A 98 9.54 1.93 -2.66
N MET A 99 9.09 3.00 -3.33
CA MET A 99 8.99 4.30 -2.67
C MET A 99 7.79 4.37 -1.74
N ALA A 100 6.65 3.82 -2.17
CA ALA A 100 5.47 3.77 -1.30
C ALA A 100 5.74 2.92 -0.05
N THR A 101 6.46 1.80 -0.21
CA THR A 101 6.85 0.91 0.90
C THR A 101 7.88 1.57 1.82
N ALA A 102 8.83 2.33 1.26
CA ALA A 102 9.78 3.11 2.04
C ALA A 102 9.06 4.14 2.93
N ILE A 103 8.09 4.86 2.36
CA ILE A 103 7.25 5.79 3.12
C ILE A 103 6.45 5.05 4.19
N ALA A 104 5.78 3.94 3.84
CA ALA A 104 4.98 3.13 4.76
C ALA A 104 5.81 2.56 5.94
N SER A 105 7.09 2.29 5.71
CA SER A 105 8.03 1.74 6.69
C SER A 105 8.78 2.82 7.48
N SER A 106 8.65 4.09 7.09
CA SER A 106 9.35 5.19 7.76
C SER A 106 8.62 5.65 9.02
N ARG A 107 9.39 6.19 9.99
CA ARG A 107 8.83 6.80 11.21
C ARG A 107 8.20 8.18 10.95
N GLY A 108 8.71 8.93 9.97
CA GLY A 108 8.28 10.31 9.68
C GLY A 108 7.53 10.51 8.35
N GLY A 109 7.52 9.53 7.44
CA GLY A 109 6.93 9.67 6.10
C GLY A 109 5.43 9.41 6.04
N ALA A 110 4.80 8.89 7.10
CA ALA A 110 3.36 8.62 7.11
C ALA A 110 2.51 9.84 6.71
N GLY A 111 2.92 11.05 7.09
CA GLY A 111 2.24 12.29 6.72
C GLY A 111 2.38 12.68 5.25
N ALA A 112 3.45 12.25 4.57
CA ALA A 112 3.84 12.77 3.25
C ALA A 112 2.85 12.38 2.13
N LEU A 113 2.15 11.26 2.28
CA LEU A 113 1.14 10.82 1.31
C LEU A 113 -0.29 10.87 1.86
N THR A 114 -0.48 11.11 3.16
CA THR A 114 -1.81 11.04 3.78
C THR A 114 -2.76 12.06 3.17
N ARG A 115 -2.28 13.30 2.96
CA ARG A 115 -3.03 14.35 2.27
C ARG A 115 -2.60 14.41 0.80
N PRO A 116 -3.55 14.50 -0.14
CA PRO A 116 -3.23 14.61 -1.55
C PRO A 116 -2.60 15.98 -1.83
N PHE A 117 -1.55 15.98 -2.65
CA PHE A 117 -0.88 17.17 -3.16
C PHE A 117 -0.98 17.29 -4.70
N LEU A 118 -1.66 16.34 -5.35
CA LEU A 118 -1.99 16.35 -6.78
C LEU A 118 -3.48 16.09 -6.99
N PRO A 119 -4.17 16.81 -7.90
CA PRO A 119 -5.59 16.61 -8.18
C PRO A 119 -5.95 15.17 -8.58
N GLU A 120 -5.05 14.50 -9.32
CA GLU A 120 -5.22 13.12 -9.79
C GLU A 120 -5.29 12.13 -8.63
N ALA A 121 -4.61 12.41 -7.51
CA ALA A 121 -4.71 11.62 -6.28
C ALA A 121 -6.13 11.67 -5.72
N VAL A 122 -6.73 12.86 -5.68
CA VAL A 122 -8.12 13.03 -5.24
C VAL A 122 -9.07 12.27 -6.16
N VAL A 123 -8.94 12.47 -7.47
CA VAL A 123 -9.85 11.86 -8.45
C VAL A 123 -9.73 10.34 -8.47
N SER A 124 -8.53 9.77 -8.32
CA SER A 124 -8.30 8.33 -8.51
C SER A 124 -8.31 7.51 -7.22
N LEU A 125 -7.81 8.06 -6.11
CA LEU A 125 -7.65 7.37 -4.82
C LEU A 125 -8.66 7.83 -3.76
N GLY A 126 -9.11 9.08 -3.85
CA GLY A 126 -10.00 9.72 -2.90
C GLY A 126 -9.31 10.83 -2.10
N PRO A 127 -10.00 11.40 -1.10
CA PRO A 127 -9.52 12.60 -0.42
C PRO A 127 -8.33 12.36 0.52
N ILE A 128 -8.04 11.10 0.84
CA ILE A 128 -6.94 10.69 1.72
C ILE A 128 -6.33 9.36 1.25
N LEU A 129 -5.05 9.16 1.57
CA LEU A 129 -4.36 7.87 1.45
C LEU A 129 -3.81 7.46 2.83
N PRO A 130 -4.58 6.72 3.65
CA PRO A 130 -4.22 6.48 5.03
C PRO A 130 -3.12 5.44 5.15
N ARG A 131 -2.36 5.54 6.25
CA ARG A 131 -1.44 4.50 6.69
C ARG A 131 -2.09 3.69 7.82
N VAL A 132 -2.46 2.46 7.51
CA VAL A 132 -3.00 1.49 8.46
C VAL A 132 -1.89 1.09 9.43
N ALA A 133 -2.21 1.08 10.73
CA ALA A 133 -1.28 0.70 11.78
C ALA A 133 -0.81 -0.76 11.61
N LEU A 134 0.44 -1.02 12.01
CA LEU A 134 0.97 -2.39 12.02
C LEU A 134 0.17 -3.23 13.02
N ALA A 135 -0.26 -4.40 12.56
CA ALA A 135 -1.01 -5.35 13.37
C ALA A 135 -0.56 -6.78 13.05
N LEU A 136 -0.83 -7.70 13.98
CA LEU A 136 -0.57 -9.12 13.76
C LEU A 136 -1.50 -9.68 12.66
N PRO A 137 -1.04 -10.64 11.85
CA PRO A 137 -1.84 -11.32 10.84
C PRO A 137 -3.11 -11.95 11.43
N GLY A 138 -4.12 -12.10 10.57
CA GLY A 138 -5.44 -12.59 10.97
C GLY A 138 -6.33 -11.43 11.44
N ASP A 139 -7.13 -11.69 12.47
CA ASP A 139 -8.18 -10.78 12.92
C ASP A 139 -7.69 -9.38 13.33
N PRO A 140 -6.52 -9.20 13.99
CA PRO A 140 -6.04 -7.86 14.33
C PRO A 140 -5.77 -6.99 13.08
N ALA A 141 -5.15 -7.55 12.04
CA ALA A 141 -4.91 -6.83 10.79
C ALA A 141 -6.22 -6.51 10.04
N ARG A 142 -7.19 -7.43 10.06
CA ARG A 142 -8.54 -7.17 9.51
C ARG A 142 -9.24 -6.04 10.26
N ALA A 143 -9.19 -6.06 11.59
CA ALA A 143 -9.77 -5.02 12.44
C ALA A 143 -9.09 -3.65 12.24
N ALA A 144 -7.78 -3.61 12.00
CA ALA A 144 -7.06 -2.38 11.69
C ALA A 144 -7.42 -1.82 10.31
N LEU A 145 -7.66 -2.68 9.32
CA LEU A 145 -7.99 -2.29 7.94
C LEU A 145 -9.46 -1.89 7.78
N ALA A 146 -10.39 -2.64 8.38
CA ALA A 146 -11.83 -2.52 8.15
C ALA A 146 -12.40 -1.09 8.25
N PRO A 147 -11.99 -0.25 9.22
CA PRO A 147 -12.48 1.12 9.33
C PRO A 147 -12.16 2.00 8.11
N TRP A 148 -11.15 1.65 7.32
CA TRP A 148 -10.70 2.43 6.16
C TRP A 148 -11.38 2.01 4.87
N CYS A 149 -11.77 0.73 4.73
CA CYS A 149 -12.26 0.15 3.47
C CYS A 149 -13.42 0.92 2.84
N GLU A 150 -14.32 1.46 3.68
CA GLU A 150 -15.51 2.19 3.25
C GLU A 150 -15.18 3.55 2.61
N TRP A 151 -14.00 4.11 2.90
CA TRP A 151 -13.68 5.52 2.61
C TRP A 151 -12.64 5.72 1.52
N VAL A 152 -11.76 4.75 1.33
CA VAL A 152 -10.59 4.90 0.45
C VAL A 152 -10.56 3.78 -0.58
N ASP A 153 -9.72 3.94 -1.61
CA ASP A 153 -9.48 2.88 -2.59
C ASP A 153 -8.06 2.29 -2.54
N ALA A 154 -7.20 2.86 -1.69
CA ALA A 154 -5.88 2.34 -1.42
C ALA A 154 -5.45 2.73 0.00
N VAL A 155 -4.52 1.96 0.55
CA VAL A 155 -3.90 2.19 1.85
C VAL A 155 -2.41 1.86 1.82
N LEU A 156 -1.65 2.58 2.63
CA LEU A 156 -0.32 2.13 3.04
C LEU A 156 -0.48 1.22 4.26
N LEU A 157 0.22 0.09 4.28
CA LEU A 157 0.31 -0.81 5.42
C LEU A 157 1.65 -0.56 6.12
N ALA A 158 1.62 -0.12 7.38
CA ALA A 158 2.82 0.27 8.11
C ALA A 158 3.86 -0.88 8.17
N ASN A 159 5.10 -0.59 7.77
CA ASN A 159 6.22 -1.55 7.72
C ASN A 159 5.96 -2.77 6.83
N HIS A 160 5.15 -2.61 5.80
CA HIS A 160 4.67 -3.73 5.00
C HIS A 160 4.60 -3.39 3.51
N GLY A 161 3.65 -2.56 3.09
CA GLY A 161 3.38 -2.40 1.66
C GLY A 161 2.23 -1.48 1.33
N VAL A 162 1.65 -1.70 0.16
CA VAL A 162 0.46 -0.99 -0.33
C VAL A 162 -0.61 -1.99 -0.68
N MET A 163 -1.85 -1.68 -0.33
CA MET A 163 -3.01 -2.42 -0.81
C MET A 163 -3.97 -1.47 -1.50
N ALA A 164 -4.42 -1.84 -2.70
CA ALA A 164 -5.35 -1.06 -3.51
C ALA A 164 -6.45 -1.96 -4.04
N TRP A 165 -7.63 -1.39 -4.27
CA TRP A 165 -8.78 -2.15 -4.74
C TRP A 165 -9.58 -1.37 -5.77
N GLY A 166 -10.41 -2.06 -6.55
CA GLY A 166 -11.24 -1.43 -7.57
C GLY A 166 -12.30 -2.34 -8.18
N ALA A 167 -13.10 -1.77 -9.07
CA ALA A 167 -14.16 -2.45 -9.83
C ALA A 167 -13.62 -3.37 -10.94
N SER A 168 -12.31 -3.35 -11.19
CA SER A 168 -11.60 -4.26 -12.08
C SER A 168 -10.15 -4.44 -11.62
N VAL A 169 -9.47 -5.48 -12.12
CA VAL A 169 -8.04 -5.73 -11.86
C VAL A 169 -7.21 -4.53 -12.34
N GLU A 170 -7.51 -4.02 -13.53
CA GLU A 170 -6.88 -2.84 -14.10
C GLU A 170 -7.01 -1.62 -13.18
N GLN A 171 -8.20 -1.33 -12.67
CA GLN A 171 -8.39 -0.18 -11.80
C GLN A 171 -7.60 -0.31 -10.49
N ALA A 172 -7.56 -1.50 -9.89
CA ALA A 172 -6.77 -1.75 -8.68
C ALA A 172 -5.27 -1.57 -8.94
N LEU A 173 -4.77 -2.00 -10.10
CA LEU A 173 -3.39 -1.76 -10.53
C LEU A 173 -3.11 -0.27 -10.74
N LEU A 174 -3.93 0.45 -11.51
CA LEU A 174 -3.75 1.88 -11.78
C LEU A 174 -3.67 2.71 -10.49
N ARG A 175 -4.46 2.35 -9.48
CA ARG A 175 -4.39 2.98 -8.15
C ARG A 175 -3.07 2.69 -7.45
N LEU A 176 -2.61 1.44 -7.48
CA LEU A 176 -1.29 1.07 -6.96
C LEU A 176 -0.16 1.84 -7.68
N GLU A 177 -0.26 2.01 -9.00
CA GLU A 177 0.71 2.78 -9.78
C GLU A 177 0.76 4.25 -9.35
N LEU A 178 -0.41 4.85 -9.15
CA LEU A 178 -0.49 6.23 -8.70
C LEU A 178 0.07 6.41 -7.30
N VAL A 179 -0.17 5.46 -6.38
CA VAL A 179 0.43 5.51 -5.03
C VAL A 179 1.96 5.52 -5.11
N GLU A 180 2.57 4.67 -5.93
CA GLU A 180 4.01 4.66 -6.13
C GLU A 180 4.52 5.94 -6.81
N HIS A 181 3.77 6.49 -7.77
CA HIS A 181 4.12 7.75 -8.42
C HIS A 181 4.12 8.92 -7.42
N LEU A 182 3.08 9.03 -6.59
CA LEU A 182 2.99 10.01 -5.52
C LEU A 182 4.14 9.84 -4.52
N ALA A 183 4.47 8.59 -4.17
CA ALA A 183 5.59 8.29 -3.28
C ALA A 183 6.93 8.80 -3.84
N ARG A 184 7.19 8.58 -5.13
CA ARG A 184 8.41 9.08 -5.79
C ARG A 184 8.49 10.60 -5.74
N ILE A 185 7.38 11.29 -6.03
CA ILE A 185 7.32 12.76 -5.96
C ILE A 185 7.58 13.23 -4.53
N ALA A 186 6.91 12.62 -3.54
CA ALA A 186 7.08 13.00 -2.14
C ALA A 186 8.51 12.80 -1.63
N VAL A 187 9.15 11.68 -2.00
CA VAL A 187 10.56 11.43 -1.67
C VAL A 187 11.48 12.44 -2.38
N ALA A 188 11.25 12.74 -3.65
CA ALA A 188 12.05 13.70 -4.41
C ALA A 188 11.87 15.14 -3.91
N ALA A 189 10.68 15.49 -3.42
CA ALA A 189 10.38 16.81 -2.85
C ALA A 189 10.91 16.99 -1.42
N ALA A 190 11.18 15.90 -0.68
CA ALA A 190 11.68 15.96 0.69
C ALA A 190 12.92 16.87 0.90
N PRO A 191 14.00 16.80 0.09
CA PRO A 191 15.13 17.73 0.22
C PRO A 191 14.79 19.18 -0.14
N LEU A 192 13.68 19.43 -0.84
CA LEU A 192 13.20 20.76 -1.23
C LEU A 192 12.20 21.38 -0.23
N GLY A 193 11.93 20.70 0.89
CA GLY A 193 10.97 21.14 1.91
C GLY A 193 9.71 20.26 2.02
N GLY A 194 9.57 19.24 1.16
CA GLY A 194 8.41 18.35 1.14
C GLY A 194 7.35 18.78 0.14
N VAL A 195 6.21 18.08 0.16
CA VAL A 195 5.05 18.36 -0.70
C VAL A 195 4.08 19.30 0.01
N GLU A 196 3.50 20.23 -0.75
CA GLU A 196 2.43 21.10 -0.27
C GLU A 196 1.07 20.42 -0.52
N PRO A 197 0.27 20.13 0.53
CA PRO A 197 -1.07 19.57 0.35
C PRO A 197 -2.00 20.48 -0.45
N LEU A 198 -2.94 19.89 -1.19
CA LEU A 198 -3.98 20.66 -1.83
C LEU A 198 -4.88 21.36 -0.78
N PRO A 199 -5.36 22.58 -1.06
CA PRO A 199 -6.40 23.21 -0.25
C PRO A 199 -7.64 22.34 -0.14
N GLU A 200 -8.30 22.35 1.02
CA GLU A 200 -9.47 21.52 1.30
C GLU A 200 -10.63 21.84 0.35
N GLU A 201 -10.80 23.11 -0.03
CA GLU A 201 -11.81 23.56 -0.97
C GLU A 201 -11.62 22.92 -2.35
N LEU A 202 -10.35 22.78 -2.78
CA LEU A 202 -10.03 22.13 -4.05
C LEU A 202 -10.28 20.62 -3.99
N ILE A 203 -9.91 19.97 -2.88
CA ILE A 203 -10.23 18.54 -2.66
C ILE A 203 -11.75 18.32 -2.77
N ARG A 204 -12.55 19.16 -2.09
CA ARG A 204 -14.03 19.09 -2.16
C ARG A 204 -14.56 19.31 -3.57
N ALA A 205 -14.01 20.27 -4.32
CA ALA A 205 -14.42 20.56 -5.68
C ALA A 205 -14.11 19.43 -6.68
N LEU A 206 -13.11 18.58 -6.39
CA LEU A 206 -12.72 17.44 -7.22
C LEU A 206 -13.56 16.18 -6.95
N MET A 207 -14.21 16.07 -5.79
CA MET A 207 -15.03 14.89 -5.45
C MET A 207 -16.20 14.65 -6.43
N PRO A 208 -16.95 15.66 -6.91
CA PRO A 208 -17.95 15.45 -7.96
C PRO A 208 -17.39 14.91 -9.28
N ALA A 209 -16.18 15.35 -9.68
CA ALA A 209 -15.54 14.87 -10.89
C ALA A 209 -15.15 13.39 -10.79
N ARG A 210 -14.67 12.97 -9.61
CA ARG A 210 -14.42 11.56 -9.26
C ARG A 210 -15.68 10.70 -9.38
N ALA A 211 -16.79 11.16 -8.81
CA ALA A 211 -18.08 10.48 -8.89
C ALA A 211 -18.54 10.31 -10.35
N LYS A 212 -18.47 11.40 -11.13
CA LYS A 212 -18.83 11.42 -12.56
C LYS A 212 -17.97 10.48 -13.41
N ALA A 213 -16.69 10.34 -13.07
CA ALA A 213 -15.78 9.40 -13.72
C ALA A 213 -16.03 7.93 -13.34
N GLY A 214 -16.95 7.65 -12.41
CA GLY A 214 -17.21 6.30 -11.89
C GLY A 214 -16.13 5.78 -10.94
N LEU A 215 -15.20 6.64 -10.52
CA LEU A 215 -14.03 6.31 -9.71
C LEU A 215 -14.30 6.57 -8.22
N GLY A 216 -15.43 6.18 -7.64
CA GLY A 216 -15.70 6.62 -6.26
C GLY A 216 -16.99 6.15 -5.60
N ARG A 217 -17.59 5.05 -6.07
CA ARG A 217 -18.96 4.64 -5.72
C ARG A 217 -19.26 4.48 -4.21
N ALA A 218 -18.25 4.40 -3.34
CA ALA A 218 -18.39 4.51 -1.88
C ALA A 218 -17.78 5.79 -1.26
N ALA A 219 -16.75 6.37 -1.88
CA ALA A 219 -16.02 7.54 -1.38
C ALA A 219 -16.79 8.87 -1.55
N ASP A 220 -17.95 8.87 -2.20
CA ASP A 220 -18.85 10.04 -2.27
C ASP A 220 -19.33 10.49 -0.88
N ARG A 221 -19.26 9.62 0.15
CA ARG A 221 -19.53 9.98 1.56
C ARG A 221 -18.37 10.68 2.27
N ALA A 222 -17.24 10.91 1.59
CA ALA A 222 -16.01 11.38 2.24
C ALA A 222 -15.91 12.91 2.43
N VAL A 223 -16.84 13.72 1.90
CA VAL A 223 -16.83 15.19 2.13
C VAL A 223 -17.03 15.54 3.61
N GLU A 224 -17.93 14.85 4.31
CA GLU A 224 -18.10 14.98 5.78
C GLU A 224 -16.89 14.40 6.57
N THR A 225 -16.06 13.60 5.91
CA THR A 225 -14.99 12.81 6.55
C THR A 225 -13.67 13.56 6.63
N VAL A 226 -13.39 14.45 5.66
CA VAL A 226 -12.26 15.38 5.74
C VAL A 226 -12.38 16.20 7.04
N GLU A 227 -13.57 16.71 7.37
CA GLU A 227 -13.82 17.47 8.61
C GLU A 227 -13.64 16.63 9.89
N ARG A 228 -14.18 15.41 9.93
CA ARG A 228 -14.10 14.53 11.11
C ARG A 228 -12.66 14.05 11.38
N TRP A 229 -11.88 13.83 10.32
CA TRP A 229 -10.47 13.44 10.44
C TRP A 229 -9.55 14.63 10.73
N LEU A 230 -9.73 15.77 10.06
CA LEU A 230 -8.96 16.98 10.36
C LEU A 230 -9.25 17.49 11.78
N GLY A 231 -10.52 17.44 12.22
CA GLY A 231 -10.93 17.82 13.56
C GLY A 231 -10.37 16.90 14.67
N SER A 232 -10.13 15.61 14.38
CA SER A 232 -9.52 14.67 15.34
C SER A 232 -7.99 14.72 15.33
N SER A 233 -7.37 15.19 14.23
CA SER A 233 -5.91 15.36 14.10
C SER A 233 -5.37 16.61 14.81
N GLY A 234 -6.24 17.55 15.21
CA GLY A 234 -5.88 18.79 15.91
C GLY A 234 -5.62 18.66 17.43
N SER A 235 -5.87 17.49 18.04
CA SER A 235 -5.79 17.30 19.50
C SER A 235 -4.48 16.67 20.01
N ALA A 236 -3.56 16.26 19.13
CA ALA A 236 -2.35 15.53 19.52
C ALA A 236 -1.08 16.41 19.67
N ALA A 237 -1.26 17.70 19.97
CA ALA A 237 -0.14 18.63 20.15
C ALA A 237 -0.37 19.60 21.32
N SER A 238 -0.50 19.10 22.54
CA SER A 238 -0.10 19.85 23.76
C SER A 238 -0.17 18.98 25.02
N SER A 239 0.98 18.48 25.47
CA SER A 239 1.43 18.56 26.88
C SER A 239 2.62 17.62 27.08
N GLY A 240 3.83 18.19 27.19
CA GLY A 240 4.97 17.49 27.75
C GLY A 240 4.99 17.64 29.28
N SER A 241 5.37 16.57 29.99
CA SER A 241 6.44 16.60 31.00
C SER A 241 6.62 15.23 31.68
N ALA A 242 7.89 14.80 31.71
CA ALA A 242 8.62 13.76 32.45
C ALA A 242 7.91 12.81 33.45
N ALA A 243 8.23 11.51 33.36
CA ALA A 243 9.20 10.84 34.25
C ALA A 243 9.35 9.32 33.95
N SER A 244 10.49 8.79 34.38
CA SER A 244 11.14 7.49 34.16
C SER A 244 10.40 6.20 34.59
N SER A 245 10.68 5.08 33.91
CA SER A 245 11.48 3.94 34.43
C SER A 245 11.33 2.68 33.54
N ALA A 246 12.27 1.75 33.72
CA ALA A 246 12.70 0.73 32.77
C ALA A 246 11.82 -0.54 32.65
N SER A 247 12.23 -1.37 31.68
CA SER A 247 12.08 -2.84 31.61
C SER A 247 10.92 -3.41 30.79
N ALA A 248 11.25 -3.88 29.59
CA ALA A 248 11.30 -5.31 29.24
C ALA A 248 11.25 -5.40 27.71
N ALA A 249 12.41 -5.64 27.10
CA ALA A 249 12.50 -5.95 25.68
C ALA A 249 11.88 -7.34 25.43
N SER A 250 10.56 -7.38 25.28
CA SER A 250 9.89 -8.53 24.68
C SER A 250 10.24 -8.52 23.21
N ALA A 251 10.95 -9.55 22.76
CA ALA A 251 11.38 -9.70 21.39
C ALA A 251 10.16 -9.72 20.46
N VAL A 252 9.86 -8.58 19.86
CA VAL A 252 8.91 -8.45 18.75
C VAL A 252 9.48 -9.29 17.61
N ARG A 253 8.93 -10.49 17.41
CA ARG A 253 9.16 -11.24 16.19
C ARG A 253 8.55 -10.44 15.04
N PRO A 254 9.30 -10.11 13.98
CA PRO A 254 8.75 -9.34 12.87
C PRO A 254 7.67 -10.16 12.17
N VAL A 255 6.53 -9.51 11.92
CA VAL A 255 5.39 -10.11 11.23
C VAL A 255 4.95 -9.21 10.09
N VAL A 256 5.56 -9.40 8.93
CA VAL A 256 4.98 -10.01 7.72
C VAL A 256 6.19 -10.43 6.89
N ALA A 257 6.63 -11.67 7.09
CA ALA A 257 7.54 -12.31 6.15
C ALA A 257 6.70 -13.32 5.39
N CYS A 258 6.64 -13.15 4.07
CA CYS A 258 6.44 -14.26 3.15
C CYS A 258 7.17 -15.49 3.70
N ALA A 259 6.41 -16.52 4.11
CA ALA A 259 6.98 -17.69 4.79
C ALA A 259 8.12 -18.25 3.94
N PRO A 260 9.35 -18.40 4.46
CA PRO A 260 10.43 -18.96 3.67
C PRO A 260 10.05 -20.35 3.18
N ALA A 261 10.46 -20.70 1.96
CA ALA A 261 10.27 -22.04 1.43
C ALA A 261 10.89 -23.05 2.42
N PRO A 262 10.25 -24.22 2.64
CA PRO A 262 10.93 -25.30 3.33
C PRO A 262 12.19 -25.63 2.51
N HIS A 263 13.32 -25.81 3.19
CA HIS A 263 14.64 -26.17 2.64
C HIS A 263 15.59 -25.00 2.28
N SER A 264 16.10 -24.30 3.29
CA SER A 264 17.47 -23.78 3.24
C SER A 264 18.09 -23.85 4.64
N GLN A 265 18.78 -24.94 4.95
CA GLN A 265 19.63 -25.04 6.14
C GLN A 265 20.97 -24.37 5.81
N THR A 266 21.04 -23.05 5.95
CA THR A 266 22.31 -22.33 5.97
C THR A 266 22.44 -21.66 7.34
N PRO A 267 23.53 -21.90 8.10
CA PRO A 267 23.69 -21.27 9.40
C PRO A 267 23.79 -19.74 9.23
N VAL A 268 22.94 -19.01 9.95
CA VAL A 268 22.96 -17.55 10.00
C VAL A 268 24.16 -17.13 10.87
N ALA A 269 25.16 -16.52 10.25
CA ALA A 269 26.26 -15.90 10.98
C ALA A 269 25.76 -14.65 11.73
N GLU A 270 26.15 -14.50 13.00
CA GLU A 270 25.82 -13.31 13.79
C GLU A 270 26.47 -12.05 13.18
N PRO A 271 25.74 -10.92 13.09
CA PRO A 271 26.29 -9.70 12.54
C PRO A 271 27.33 -9.10 13.50
N ARG A 272 28.57 -8.95 13.02
CA ARG A 272 29.58 -8.11 13.68
C ARG A 272 29.09 -6.67 13.68
N ARG A 273 28.88 -6.07 14.85
CA ARG A 273 28.57 -4.65 15.02
C ARG A 273 29.81 -3.83 14.67
N SER A 274 29.79 -3.13 13.54
CA SER A 274 30.67 -1.99 13.27
C SER A 274 29.93 -0.71 13.66
N ALA A 275 30.52 0.07 14.57
CA ALA A 275 29.97 1.33 15.08
C ALA A 275 30.40 2.54 14.23
N ALA A 276 30.36 2.42 12.90
CA ALA A 276 30.48 3.58 12.03
C ALA A 276 29.09 4.20 11.85
N ALA A 277 28.95 5.49 12.21
CA ALA A 277 27.73 6.23 11.93
C ALA A 277 27.50 6.23 10.41
N ALA A 278 26.39 5.65 9.97
CA ALA A 278 25.98 5.74 8.57
C ALA A 278 25.80 7.23 8.22
N PRO A 279 26.30 7.69 7.06
CA PRO A 279 26.14 9.09 6.67
C PRO A 279 24.65 9.43 6.57
N ASP A 280 24.29 10.64 7.01
CA ASP A 280 22.93 11.17 6.83
C ASP A 280 22.70 11.39 5.33
N LEU A 281 22.09 10.40 4.69
CA LEU A 281 21.81 10.39 3.26
C LEU A 281 20.98 11.62 2.84
N ALA A 282 20.13 12.15 3.74
CA ALA A 282 19.38 13.36 3.46
C ALA A 282 20.27 14.61 3.41
N ALA A 283 21.32 14.68 4.24
CA ALA A 283 22.30 15.76 4.18
C ALA A 283 23.12 15.71 2.90
N VAL A 284 23.61 14.53 2.52
CA VAL A 284 24.40 14.33 1.29
C VAL A 284 23.59 14.70 0.04
N VAL A 285 22.34 14.23 -0.06
CA VAL A 285 21.46 14.54 -1.20
C VAL A 285 21.11 16.03 -1.25
N ARG A 286 20.87 16.69 -0.10
CA ARG A 286 20.66 18.14 -0.06
C ARG A 286 21.88 18.92 -0.56
N GLU A 287 23.07 18.54 -0.12
CA GLU A 287 24.31 19.21 -0.55
C GLU A 287 24.58 19.06 -2.05
N GLU A 288 24.35 17.87 -2.62
CA GLU A 288 24.55 17.67 -4.06
C GLU A 288 23.54 18.42 -4.93
N ILE A 289 22.27 18.49 -4.51
CA ILE A 289 21.24 19.28 -5.22
C ILE A 289 21.56 20.78 -5.14
N VAL A 290 21.93 21.28 -3.95
CA VAL A 290 22.33 22.69 -3.78
C VAL A 290 23.57 23.02 -4.61
N ARG A 291 24.54 22.10 -4.70
CA ARG A 291 25.71 22.26 -5.56
C ARG A 291 25.32 22.35 -7.04
N ALA A 292 24.51 21.43 -7.53
CA ALA A 292 24.07 21.40 -8.93
C ALA A 292 23.28 22.66 -9.33
N LEU A 293 22.45 23.20 -8.42
CA LEU A 293 21.71 24.44 -8.66
C LEU A 293 22.63 25.67 -8.71
N ARG A 294 23.69 25.72 -7.89
CA ARG A 294 24.69 26.80 -7.90
C ARG A 294 25.61 26.76 -9.12
N GLU A 295 25.90 25.57 -9.65
CA GLU A 295 26.72 25.39 -10.84
C GLU A 295 25.96 25.69 -12.15
N GLY A 296 24.62 25.72 -12.10
CA GLY A 296 23.74 26.04 -13.23
C GLY A 296 23.37 27.52 -13.40
N GLU A 297 23.74 28.41 -12.47
CA GLU A 297 23.53 29.85 -12.63
C GLU A 297 24.59 30.45 -13.58
N PRO A 298 24.19 31.18 -14.64
CA PRO A 298 25.16 31.86 -15.50
C PRO A 298 25.90 32.91 -14.69
N ARG A 299 27.24 32.81 -14.66
CA ARG A 299 28.09 33.83 -14.05
C ARG A 299 27.89 35.16 -14.80
N SER A 300 27.33 36.16 -14.10
CA SER A 300 27.22 37.54 -14.57
C SER A 300 28.58 38.21 -14.71
#